data_AF-A0A0F8AGH0-F1
#
_entry.id   AF-A0A0F8AGH0-F1
#
_cell.length_a   1.000
_cell.length_b   1.000
_cell.length_c   1.000
_cell.angle_alpha   90.00
_cell.angle_beta   90.00
_cell.angle_gamma   90.00
#
_symmetry.space_group_name_H-M   'P 1'
#
loop_
_entity.id
_entity.type
_entity.pdbx_description
1 polymer ?
#
loop_
_entity_poly.entity_id
_entity_poly.type
_entity_poly.pdbx_seq_one_letter_code
_entity_poly.pdbx_strand_id
1 'polypeptide(L)'
;FSWTDLPQIEFVGEDADDMGGPQREFFRLLMIELQTSLGIFEGKAGQVFFTYDQAALEQRKYFKGGNLIAWSIAHGGPCIRALDPSLFQLMCGQEPQLEQFDSHVLPDPDVQSKLKQIQQCKTAEDLTALQQDLGDWIAECGIPGIFNATVEDMPKIYAYVVKHYIFLRTAKMIHQFTDGMNAYGKLWDLVMDNWIAFLPLFTNMQEPLSKAAFKAIFRYNYSTRGSNHREQRRSWPHVRPGRTPPPPRGEHFLRRPNGRPCAPGCAVRPWMRAPP
;
A
#
# COMPACT_ATOMS: atom_id res chain seq x y z
N PHE A 1 4.44 -2.95 -30.75
CA PHE A 1 4.16 -1.91 -29.74
C PHE A 1 5.49 -1.45 -29.18
N SER A 2 5.88 -0.22 -29.43
CA SER A 2 7.07 0.39 -28.85
C SER A 2 6.66 1.04 -27.53
N TRP A 3 7.22 0.58 -26.42
CA TRP A 3 6.85 1.11 -25.11
C TRP A 3 7.41 2.52 -24.87
N THR A 4 8.41 2.94 -25.64
CA THR A 4 9.09 4.24 -25.48
C THR A 4 8.39 5.41 -26.16
N ASP A 5 7.37 5.14 -26.97
CA ASP A 5 6.66 6.16 -27.73
C ASP A 5 5.57 6.78 -26.85
N LEU A 6 5.29 8.07 -27.03
CA LEU A 6 4.17 8.72 -26.33
C LEU A 6 2.86 8.02 -26.73
N PRO A 7 2.07 7.49 -25.76
CA PRO A 7 0.81 6.88 -26.10
C PRO A 7 -0.18 7.91 -26.56
N GLN A 8 -0.74 7.70 -27.74
CA GLN A 8 -1.99 8.33 -28.15
C GLN A 8 -3.14 7.53 -27.58
N ILE A 9 -3.93 8.15 -26.69
CA ILE A 9 -5.05 7.49 -26.00
C ILE A 9 -6.36 8.08 -26.51
N GLU A 10 -7.20 7.24 -27.09
CA GLU A 10 -8.55 7.58 -27.53
C GLU A 10 -9.55 6.62 -26.85
N PHE A 11 -10.60 7.18 -26.25
CA PHE A 11 -11.71 6.39 -25.72
C PHE A 11 -12.76 6.22 -26.81
N VAL A 12 -13.10 4.97 -27.14
CA VAL A 12 -14.09 4.66 -28.18
C VAL A 12 -15.43 5.33 -27.84
N GLY A 13 -15.89 6.22 -28.71
CA GLY A 13 -17.15 6.96 -28.55
C GLY A 13 -17.03 8.31 -27.86
N GLU A 14 -15.81 8.76 -27.52
CA GLU A 14 -15.55 10.09 -26.99
C GLU A 14 -14.67 10.89 -27.97
N ASP A 15 -15.20 11.97 -28.56
CA ASP A 15 -14.42 12.93 -29.34
C ASP A 15 -13.66 13.86 -28.38
N ALA A 16 -12.50 13.40 -27.91
CA ALA A 16 -11.62 14.18 -27.05
C ALA A 16 -10.24 14.30 -27.71
N ASP A 17 -9.84 15.53 -28.03
CA ASP A 17 -8.47 15.84 -28.42
C ASP A 17 -7.57 15.61 -27.19
N ASP A 18 -6.56 14.73 -27.28
CA ASP A 18 -5.73 14.32 -26.14
C ASP A 18 -4.76 15.43 -25.71
N MET A 19 -5.30 16.47 -25.08
CA MET A 19 -4.55 17.52 -24.41
C MET A 19 -4.07 17.07 -23.00
N GLY A 20 -3.88 15.76 -22.79
CA GLY A 20 -3.45 15.14 -21.53
C GLY A 20 -4.57 14.81 -20.54
N GLY A 21 -5.84 14.99 -20.93
CA GLY A 21 -7.01 14.54 -20.16
C GLY A 21 -7.21 13.02 -20.26
N PRO A 22 -7.47 12.50 -21.47
CA PRO A 22 -7.63 11.07 -21.73
C PRO A 22 -6.49 10.20 -21.19
N GLN A 23 -5.23 10.62 -21.43
CA GLN A 23 -4.06 9.87 -20.96
C GLN A 23 -4.03 9.70 -19.44
N ARG A 24 -4.31 10.77 -18.67
CA ARG A 24 -4.34 10.70 -17.19
C ARG A 24 -5.43 9.79 -16.69
N GLU A 25 -6.61 9.85 -17.32
CA GLU A 25 -7.74 9.02 -16.93
C GLU A 25 -7.47 7.54 -17.25
N PHE A 26 -6.89 7.25 -18.41
CA PHE A 26 -6.49 5.89 -18.78
C PHE A 26 -5.54 5.27 -17.75
N PHE A 27 -4.45 5.96 -17.37
CA PHE A 27 -3.53 5.40 -16.40
C PHE A 27 -4.14 5.26 -15.00
N ARG A 28 -5.07 6.16 -14.62
CA ARG A 28 -5.82 6.03 -13.37
C ARG A 28 -6.69 4.76 -13.37
N LEU A 29 -7.43 4.52 -14.45
CA LEU A 29 -8.24 3.32 -14.63
C LEU A 29 -7.38 2.05 -14.69
N LEU A 30 -6.24 2.12 -15.37
CA LEU A 30 -5.28 1.03 -15.45
C LEU A 30 -4.77 0.60 -14.07
N MET A 31 -4.41 1.55 -13.19
CA MET A 31 -3.96 1.24 -11.83
C MET A 31 -5.06 0.59 -10.99
N ILE A 32 -6.32 0.97 -11.20
CA ILE A 32 -7.46 0.33 -10.53
C ILE A 32 -7.61 -1.11 -11.03
N GLU A 33 -7.66 -1.32 -12.34
CA GLU A 33 -7.85 -2.64 -12.95
C GLU A 33 -6.69 -3.61 -12.62
N LEU A 34 -5.45 -3.11 -12.55
CA LEU A 34 -4.30 -3.88 -12.10
C LEU A 34 -4.46 -4.40 -10.67
N GLN A 35 -5.02 -3.58 -9.77
CA GLN A 35 -5.22 -3.94 -8.37
C GLN A 35 -6.45 -4.84 -8.15
N THR A 36 -7.50 -4.67 -8.95
CA THR A 36 -8.78 -5.37 -8.71
C THR A 36 -8.98 -6.61 -9.57
N SER A 37 -8.43 -6.65 -10.78
CA SER A 37 -8.90 -7.56 -11.83
C SER A 37 -7.78 -8.41 -12.43
N LEU A 38 -6.53 -7.93 -12.46
CA LEU A 38 -5.42 -8.71 -13.01
C LEU A 38 -5.11 -9.97 -12.18
N GLY A 39 -5.47 -9.98 -10.89
CA GLY A 39 -5.36 -11.15 -10.00
C GLY A 39 -3.94 -11.43 -9.49
N ILE A 40 -3.05 -10.44 -9.58
CA ILE A 40 -1.65 -10.57 -9.13
C ILE A 40 -1.41 -10.05 -7.71
N PHE A 41 -2.42 -9.41 -7.11
CA PHE A 41 -2.38 -8.85 -5.77
C PHE A 41 -3.55 -9.35 -4.92
N GLU A 42 -3.31 -9.45 -3.62
CA GLU A 42 -4.31 -9.78 -2.58
C GLU A 42 -4.11 -8.90 -1.34
N GLY A 43 -5.15 -8.77 -0.52
CA GLY A 43 -5.14 -7.92 0.66
C GLY A 43 -6.22 -6.84 0.62
N LYS A 44 -6.00 -5.76 1.36
CA LYS A 44 -6.98 -4.66 1.51
C LYS A 44 -6.61 -3.51 0.58
N ALA A 45 -7.60 -2.68 0.23
CA ALA A 45 -7.34 -1.49 -0.58
C ALA A 45 -6.29 -0.59 0.10
N GLY A 46 -5.23 -0.24 -0.64
CA GLY A 46 -4.11 0.54 -0.13
C GLY A 46 -3.09 -0.23 0.70
N GLN A 47 -3.24 -1.54 0.88
CA GLN A 47 -2.23 -2.41 1.49
C GLN A 47 -2.37 -3.85 0.96
N VAL A 48 -1.57 -4.17 -0.05
CA VAL A 48 -1.63 -5.43 -0.81
C VAL A 48 -0.29 -6.15 -0.81
N PHE A 49 -0.37 -7.46 -1.00
CA PHE A 49 0.73 -8.41 -1.20
C PHE A 49 0.56 -9.12 -2.55
N PHE A 50 1.61 -9.79 -3.03
CA PHE A 50 1.50 -10.61 -4.23
C PHE A 50 0.71 -11.88 -3.93
N THR A 51 -0.15 -12.30 -4.87
CA THR A 51 -0.78 -13.61 -4.81
C THR A 51 0.23 -14.71 -5.07
N TYR A 52 0.04 -15.87 -4.44
CA TYR A 52 0.74 -17.10 -4.82
C TYR A 52 -0.09 -17.90 -5.85
N ASP A 53 -0.08 -17.47 -7.12
CA ASP A 53 -0.82 -18.12 -8.21
C ASP A 53 0.12 -18.62 -9.32
N GLN A 54 0.23 -19.95 -9.44
CA GLN A 54 1.06 -20.60 -10.45
C GLN A 54 0.51 -20.43 -11.87
N ALA A 55 -0.82 -20.44 -12.06
CA ALA A 55 -1.42 -20.23 -13.38
C ALA A 55 -1.20 -18.79 -13.85
N ALA A 56 -1.32 -17.81 -12.95
CA ALA A 56 -0.95 -16.43 -13.25
C ALA A 56 0.53 -16.26 -13.59
N LEU A 57 1.41 -16.99 -12.90
CA LEU A 57 2.85 -16.99 -13.17
C LEU A 57 3.17 -17.56 -14.55
N GLU A 58 2.57 -18.69 -14.93
CA GLU A 58 2.70 -19.31 -16.26
C GLU A 58 2.18 -18.39 -17.37
N GLN A 59 1.05 -17.72 -17.14
CA GLN A 59 0.46 -16.74 -18.06
C GLN A 59 1.22 -15.41 -18.10
N ARG A 60 2.34 -15.29 -17.39
CA ARG A 60 3.16 -14.08 -17.28
C ARG A 60 2.39 -12.85 -16.82
N LYS A 61 1.35 -13.02 -15.99
CA LYS A 61 0.53 -11.91 -15.50
C LYS A 61 1.32 -10.94 -14.64
N TYR A 62 2.24 -11.44 -13.79
CA TYR A 62 3.09 -10.58 -12.97
C TYR A 62 4.01 -9.72 -13.84
N PHE A 63 4.61 -10.31 -14.89
CA PHE A 63 5.40 -9.57 -15.88
C PHE A 63 4.57 -8.47 -16.54
N LYS A 64 3.36 -8.80 -17.00
CA LYS A 64 2.44 -7.83 -17.60
C LYS A 64 2.10 -6.71 -16.62
N GLY A 65 1.83 -7.04 -15.35
CA GLY A 65 1.54 -6.06 -14.30
C GLY A 65 2.71 -5.11 -14.05
N GLY A 66 3.93 -5.63 -13.93
CA GLY A 66 5.14 -4.83 -13.78
C GLY A 66 5.36 -3.90 -14.97
N ASN A 67 5.24 -4.42 -16.19
CA ASN A 67 5.41 -3.63 -17.41
C ASN A 67 4.38 -2.47 -17.49
N LEU A 68 3.11 -2.75 -17.18
CA LEU A 68 2.05 -1.73 -17.17
C LEU A 68 2.28 -0.64 -16.12
N ILE A 69 2.81 -1.00 -14.94
CA ILE A 69 3.20 -0.02 -13.91
C ILE A 69 4.37 0.83 -14.38
N ALA A 70 5.40 0.22 -14.95
CA ALA A 70 6.56 0.94 -15.46
C ALA A 70 6.17 1.92 -16.57
N TRP A 71 5.30 1.49 -17.47
CA TRP A 71 4.75 2.33 -18.53
C TRP A 71 3.98 3.53 -17.98
N SER A 72 3.11 3.31 -16.98
CA SER A 72 2.40 4.39 -16.30
C SER A 72 3.36 5.41 -15.69
N ILE A 73 4.37 4.96 -14.95
CA ILE A 73 5.38 5.85 -14.34
C ILE A 73 6.11 6.67 -15.40
N ALA A 74 6.55 6.02 -16.48
CA ALA A 74 7.35 6.67 -17.51
C ALA A 74 6.59 7.76 -18.28
N HIS A 75 5.27 7.64 -18.38
CA HIS A 75 4.40 8.64 -19.00
C HIS A 75 3.72 9.57 -17.99
N GLY A 76 4.21 9.64 -16.76
CA GLY A 76 3.70 10.58 -15.74
C GLY A 76 2.36 10.19 -15.11
N GLY A 77 1.91 8.95 -15.33
CA GLY A 77 0.75 8.35 -14.69
C GLY A 77 1.01 7.90 -13.24
N PRO A 78 -0.05 7.50 -12.52
CA PRO A 78 0.08 6.94 -11.16
C PRO A 78 0.81 5.59 -11.14
N CYS A 79 1.52 5.33 -10.05
CA CYS A 79 1.96 3.98 -9.68
C CYS A 79 0.91 3.31 -8.77
N ILE A 80 1.14 2.06 -8.39
CA ILE A 80 0.20 1.23 -7.63
C ILE A 80 -0.22 1.82 -6.27
N ARG A 81 0.69 2.51 -5.56
CA ARG A 81 0.41 3.17 -4.26
C ARG A 81 -0.36 2.29 -3.26
N ALA A 82 -0.08 0.99 -3.26
CA ALA A 82 -0.84 0.04 -2.45
C ALA A 82 0.01 -1.10 -1.88
N LEU A 83 1.28 -1.28 -2.29
CA LEU A 83 2.12 -2.30 -1.69
C LEU A 83 2.30 -2.04 -0.20
N ASP A 84 2.29 -3.11 0.58
CA ASP A 84 2.71 -3.03 1.98
C ASP A 84 4.16 -2.50 2.09
N PRO A 85 4.44 -1.56 3.01
CA PRO A 85 5.78 -0.99 3.16
C PRO A 85 6.88 -2.01 3.43
N SER A 86 6.62 -3.02 4.27
CA SER A 86 7.60 -4.06 4.58
C SER A 86 7.85 -4.97 3.38
N LEU A 87 6.81 -5.30 2.61
CA LEU A 87 6.97 -5.99 1.32
C LEU A 87 7.84 -5.18 0.36
N PHE A 88 7.54 -3.89 0.14
CA PHE A 88 8.32 -3.07 -0.79
C PHE A 88 9.80 -2.97 -0.38
N GLN A 89 10.07 -2.83 0.93
CA GLN A 89 11.43 -2.84 1.46
C GLN A 89 12.15 -4.16 1.15
N LEU A 90 11.51 -5.31 1.39
CA LEU A 90 12.06 -6.63 1.07
C LEU A 90 12.33 -6.79 -0.44
N MET A 91 11.42 -6.33 -1.30
CA MET A 91 11.61 -6.32 -2.75
C MET A 91 12.84 -5.50 -3.17
N CYS A 92 13.16 -4.42 -2.45
CA CYS A 92 14.35 -3.60 -2.67
C CYS A 92 15.60 -4.12 -1.95
N GLY A 93 15.59 -5.38 -1.47
CA GLY A 93 16.73 -5.99 -0.78
C GLY A 93 17.00 -5.41 0.61
N GLN A 94 16.05 -4.68 1.20
CA GLN A 94 16.16 -4.14 2.56
C GLN A 94 15.62 -5.14 3.59
N GLU A 95 16.05 -5.01 4.84
CA GLU A 95 15.58 -5.85 5.96
C GLU A 95 14.73 -5.00 6.93
N PRO A 96 13.40 -4.99 6.76
CA PRO A 96 12.51 -4.31 7.70
C PRO A 96 12.42 -5.04 9.05
N GLN A 97 12.05 -4.32 10.10
CA GLN A 97 11.75 -4.90 11.42
C GLN A 97 10.39 -5.61 11.37
N LEU A 98 10.40 -6.94 11.34
CA LEU A 98 9.18 -7.76 11.18
C LEU A 98 8.69 -8.35 12.50
N GLU A 99 9.46 -8.24 13.59
CA GLU A 99 9.09 -8.72 14.92
C GLU A 99 7.81 -8.03 15.46
N GLN A 100 7.52 -6.83 14.94
CA GLN A 100 6.35 -6.01 15.31
C GLN A 100 5.35 -5.86 14.16
N PHE A 101 5.49 -6.64 13.09
CA PHE A 101 4.60 -6.58 11.94
C PHE A 101 3.15 -6.86 12.35
N ASP A 102 2.19 -6.05 11.89
CA ASP A 102 0.77 -6.26 12.17
C ASP A 102 0.21 -7.39 11.30
N SER A 103 0.09 -8.59 11.86
CA SER A 103 -0.40 -9.76 11.12
C SER A 103 -1.84 -9.61 10.62
N HIS A 104 -2.69 -8.74 11.19
CA HIS A 104 -4.10 -8.55 10.77
C HIS A 104 -4.26 -7.96 9.36
N VAL A 105 -3.18 -7.47 8.77
CA VAL A 105 -3.15 -6.96 7.39
C VAL A 105 -3.03 -8.08 6.37
N LEU A 106 -2.58 -9.27 6.78
CA LEU A 106 -2.41 -10.42 5.89
C LEU A 106 -3.76 -10.89 5.32
N PRO A 107 -3.82 -11.38 4.07
CA PRO A 107 -5.09 -11.80 3.47
C PRO A 107 -5.71 -13.05 4.11
N ASP A 108 -4.88 -14.01 4.54
CA ASP A 108 -5.30 -15.33 4.99
C ASP A 108 -5.64 -15.36 6.51
N PRO A 109 -6.91 -15.58 6.89
CA PRO A 109 -7.32 -15.61 8.30
C PRO A 109 -6.70 -16.76 9.13
N ASP A 110 -6.37 -17.90 8.50
CA ASP A 110 -5.72 -19.01 9.19
C ASP A 110 -4.28 -18.63 9.55
N VAL A 111 -3.56 -18.02 8.61
CA VAL A 111 -2.20 -17.49 8.84
C VAL A 111 -2.22 -16.42 9.94
N GLN A 112 -3.20 -15.51 9.92
CA GLN A 112 -3.38 -14.52 11.00
C GLN A 112 -3.53 -15.19 12.37
N SER A 113 -4.38 -16.21 12.46
CA SER A 113 -4.64 -16.94 13.70
C SER A 113 -3.38 -17.64 14.23
N LYS A 114 -2.62 -18.29 13.35
CA LYS A 114 -1.37 -18.97 13.71
C LYS A 114 -0.27 -18.00 14.12
N LEU A 115 -0.09 -16.90 13.40
CA LEU A 115 0.86 -15.84 13.78
C LEU A 115 0.52 -15.23 15.14
N LYS A 116 -0.77 -15.06 15.43
CA LYS A 116 -1.21 -14.60 16.75
C LYS A 116 -0.83 -15.57 17.87
N GLN A 117 -0.94 -16.88 17.66
CA GLN A 117 -0.50 -17.89 18.63
C GLN A 117 1.02 -17.81 18.88
N ILE A 118 1.82 -17.69 17.81
CA ILE A 118 3.28 -17.49 17.91
C ILE A 118 3.59 -16.24 18.73
N GLN A 119 2.89 -15.13 18.49
CA GLN A 119 3.10 -13.86 19.19
C GLN A 119 2.69 -13.92 20.67
N GLN A 120 1.70 -14.76 21.00
CA GLN A 120 1.16 -14.96 22.36
C GLN A 120 1.95 -15.98 23.19
N CYS A 121 2.84 -16.77 22.58
CA CYS A 121 3.73 -17.68 23.28
C CYS A 121 4.68 -16.91 24.20
N LYS A 122 4.57 -17.10 25.54
CA LYS A 122 5.40 -16.43 26.55
C LYS A 122 6.01 -17.36 27.59
N THR A 123 5.59 -18.61 27.64
CA THR A 123 6.07 -19.61 28.61
C THR A 123 6.60 -20.86 27.92
N ALA A 124 7.35 -21.69 28.65
CA ALA A 124 7.86 -22.95 28.11
C ALA A 124 6.72 -23.94 27.83
N GLU A 125 5.65 -23.89 28.62
CA GLU A 125 4.43 -24.65 28.42
C GLU A 125 3.72 -24.22 27.12
N ASP A 126 3.57 -22.91 26.88
CA ASP A 126 3.01 -22.40 25.61
C ASP A 126 3.83 -22.87 24.42
N LEU A 127 5.16 -22.81 24.54
CA LEU A 127 6.07 -23.21 23.47
C LEU A 127 5.95 -24.70 23.16
N THR A 128 5.85 -25.54 24.19
CA THR A 128 5.67 -26.99 24.01
C THR A 128 4.35 -27.29 23.30
N ALA A 129 3.27 -26.60 23.67
CA ALA A 129 1.98 -26.73 22.98
C ALA A 129 2.06 -26.23 21.53
N LEU A 130 2.68 -25.07 21.29
CA LEU A 130 2.89 -24.51 19.96
C LEU A 130 3.72 -25.43 19.06
N GLN A 131 4.75 -26.09 19.61
CA GLN A 131 5.56 -27.06 18.87
C GLN A 131 4.75 -28.29 18.46
N GLN A 132 3.81 -28.75 19.30
CA GLN A 132 2.93 -29.87 18.98
C GLN A 132 1.87 -29.49 17.93
N ASP A 133 1.28 -28.30 18.05
CA ASP A 133 0.14 -27.89 17.22
C ASP A 133 0.58 -27.24 15.89
N LEU A 134 1.65 -26.45 15.90
CA LEU A 134 2.10 -25.62 14.78
C LEU A 134 3.55 -25.86 14.37
N GLY A 135 4.30 -26.74 15.06
CA GLY A 135 5.73 -26.95 14.80
C GLY A 135 6.02 -27.33 13.35
N ASP A 136 5.28 -28.29 12.80
CA ASP A 136 5.45 -28.72 11.40
C ASP A 136 5.16 -27.58 10.42
N TRP A 137 4.09 -26.82 10.65
CA TRP A 137 3.73 -25.67 9.81
C TRP A 137 4.79 -24.56 9.85
N ILE A 138 5.37 -24.28 11.03
CA ILE A 138 6.49 -23.34 11.18
C ILE A 138 7.74 -23.87 10.47
N ALA A 139 8.02 -25.17 10.58
CA ALA A 139 9.14 -25.81 9.90
C ALA A 139 9.01 -25.73 8.37
N GLU A 140 7.81 -25.95 7.83
CA GLU A 140 7.48 -25.78 6.40
C GLU A 140 7.67 -24.34 5.89
N CYS A 141 7.56 -23.34 6.77
CA CYS A 141 7.92 -21.95 6.45
C CYS A 141 9.44 -21.74 6.30
N GLY A 142 10.26 -22.79 6.50
CA GLY A 142 11.72 -22.75 6.42
C GLY A 142 12.41 -22.60 7.78
N ILE A 143 11.72 -22.94 8.87
CA ILE A 143 12.20 -22.69 10.24
C ILE A 143 12.21 -24.01 11.04
N PRO A 144 13.00 -25.03 10.63
CA PRO A 144 13.05 -26.32 11.34
C PRO A 144 13.59 -26.21 12.77
N GLY A 145 14.26 -25.10 13.09
CA GLY A 145 14.76 -24.79 14.44
C GLY A 145 13.67 -24.61 15.50
N ILE A 146 12.38 -24.53 15.13
CA ILE A 146 11.26 -24.37 16.07
C ILE A 146 11.24 -25.46 17.17
N PHE A 147 11.62 -26.70 16.85
CA PHE A 147 11.60 -27.81 17.81
C PHE A 147 12.71 -27.74 18.87
N ASN A 148 13.75 -26.94 18.61
CA ASN A 148 14.85 -26.70 19.54
C ASN A 148 14.86 -25.25 20.06
N ALA A 149 13.83 -24.47 19.74
CA ALA A 149 13.75 -23.06 20.09
C ALA A 149 13.47 -22.87 21.58
N THR A 150 13.81 -21.69 22.07
CA THR A 150 13.41 -21.19 23.40
C THR A 150 12.37 -20.09 23.25
N VAL A 151 11.74 -19.69 24.36
CA VAL A 151 10.77 -18.58 24.36
C VAL A 151 11.41 -17.28 23.86
N GLU A 152 12.72 -17.09 24.05
CA GLU A 152 13.46 -15.91 23.61
C GLU A 152 13.58 -15.83 22.08
N ASP A 153 13.49 -16.97 21.38
CA ASP A 153 13.58 -17.04 19.92
C ASP A 153 12.26 -16.67 19.23
N MET A 154 11.15 -16.61 19.97
CA MET A 154 9.80 -16.44 19.42
C MET A 154 9.60 -15.15 18.59
N PRO A 155 10.12 -13.98 18.99
CA PRO A 155 10.04 -12.78 18.14
C PRO A 155 10.70 -12.97 16.78
N LYS A 156 11.83 -13.69 16.74
CA LYS A 156 12.59 -13.97 15.52
C LYS A 156 11.88 -15.00 14.64
N ILE A 157 11.32 -16.05 15.25
CA ILE A 157 10.47 -17.02 14.55
C ILE A 157 9.26 -16.32 13.93
N TYR A 158 8.59 -15.43 14.67
CA TYR A 158 7.49 -14.62 14.14
C TYR A 158 7.92 -13.82 12.91
N ALA A 159 9.03 -13.08 13.00
CA ALA A 159 9.59 -12.31 11.89
C ALA A 159 9.88 -13.19 10.65
N TYR A 160 10.41 -14.40 10.85
CA TYR A 160 10.68 -15.34 9.76
C TYR A 160 9.40 -15.89 9.11
N VAL A 161 8.38 -16.23 9.90
CA VAL A 161 7.08 -16.66 9.34
C VAL A 161 6.45 -15.51 8.56
N VAL A 162 6.47 -14.28 9.08
CA VAL A 162 5.98 -13.10 8.35
C VAL A 162 6.74 -12.93 7.03
N LYS A 163 8.08 -12.93 7.06
CA LYS A 163 8.93 -12.83 5.86
C LYS A 163 8.62 -13.91 4.83
N HIS A 164 8.35 -15.14 5.29
CA HIS A 164 7.93 -16.24 4.44
C HIS A 164 6.66 -15.89 3.65
N TYR A 165 5.60 -15.48 4.35
CA TYR A 165 4.29 -15.23 3.74
C TYR A 165 4.26 -13.99 2.86
N ILE A 166 4.91 -12.90 3.27
CA ILE A 166 4.83 -11.65 2.51
C ILE A 166 5.79 -11.63 1.32
N PHE A 167 6.91 -12.35 1.36
CA PHE A 167 7.99 -12.22 0.37
C PHE A 167 8.53 -13.54 -0.17
N LEU A 168 9.01 -14.45 0.68
CA LEU A 168 9.76 -15.63 0.19
C LEU A 168 8.87 -16.59 -0.61
N ARG A 169 7.65 -16.84 -0.14
CA ARG A 169 6.66 -17.69 -0.82
C ARG A 169 6.36 -17.19 -2.24
N THR A 170 6.31 -15.88 -2.43
CA THR A 170 5.96 -15.22 -3.70
C THR A 170 7.17 -14.72 -4.48
N ALA A 171 8.39 -15.13 -4.11
CA ALA A 171 9.63 -14.61 -4.70
C ALA A 171 9.69 -14.75 -6.22
N LYS A 172 9.18 -15.84 -6.80
CA LYS A 172 9.12 -16.02 -8.28
C LYS A 172 8.13 -15.05 -8.95
N MET A 173 7.00 -14.78 -8.31
CA MET A 173 5.98 -13.83 -8.78
C MET A 173 6.53 -12.40 -8.72
N ILE A 174 7.18 -12.06 -7.61
CA ILE A 174 7.89 -10.79 -7.42
C ILE A 174 8.98 -10.62 -8.49
N HIS A 175 9.83 -11.63 -8.69
CA HIS A 175 10.89 -11.57 -9.71
C HIS A 175 10.31 -11.34 -11.11
N GLN A 176 9.25 -12.08 -11.48
CA GLN A 176 8.60 -11.90 -12.77
C GLN A 176 7.98 -10.50 -12.91
N PHE A 177 7.43 -9.95 -11.83
CA PHE A 177 6.92 -8.58 -11.79
C PHE A 177 8.03 -7.56 -12.01
N THR A 178 9.14 -7.68 -11.29
CA THR A 178 10.29 -6.77 -11.41
C THR A 178 10.98 -6.88 -12.77
N ASP A 179 11.01 -8.08 -13.37
CA ASP A 179 11.44 -8.28 -14.77
C ASP A 179 10.54 -7.51 -15.75
N GLY A 180 9.23 -7.54 -15.51
CA GLY A 180 8.25 -6.77 -16.27
C GLY A 180 8.51 -5.28 -16.21
N MET A 181 8.82 -4.76 -15.02
CA MET A 181 9.21 -3.36 -14.86
C MET A 181 10.53 -3.04 -15.55
N ASN A 182 11.53 -3.92 -15.44
CA ASN A 182 12.85 -3.75 -16.04
C ASN A 182 12.85 -3.85 -17.57
N ALA A 183 11.83 -4.48 -18.17
CA ALA A 183 11.63 -4.45 -19.62
C ALA A 183 11.46 -3.01 -20.15
N TYR A 184 11.01 -2.09 -19.29
CA TYR A 184 11.04 -0.66 -19.55
C TYR A 184 12.33 -0.04 -19.01
N GLY A 185 13.40 -0.06 -19.81
CA GLY A 185 14.62 0.73 -19.55
C GLY A 185 15.28 0.51 -18.19
N LYS A 186 15.18 -0.71 -17.61
CA LYS A 186 15.73 -1.03 -16.28
C LYS A 186 15.13 -0.19 -15.12
N LEU A 187 13.86 0.19 -15.23
CA LEU A 187 13.20 1.03 -14.24
C LEU A 187 13.23 0.42 -12.83
N TRP A 188 13.07 -0.89 -12.67
CA TRP A 188 13.11 -1.51 -11.34
C TRP A 188 14.51 -1.44 -10.72
N ASP A 189 15.57 -1.59 -11.50
CA ASP A 189 16.95 -1.41 -11.02
C ASP A 189 17.14 0.01 -10.45
N LEU A 190 16.62 1.04 -11.16
CA LEU A 190 16.60 2.42 -10.68
C LEU A 190 15.78 2.58 -9.38
N VAL A 191 14.65 1.88 -9.27
CA VAL A 191 13.80 1.87 -8.06
C VAL A 191 14.58 1.29 -6.88
N MET A 192 15.27 0.17 -7.06
CA MET A 192 16.06 -0.46 -5.99
C MET A 192 17.19 0.47 -5.50
N ASP A 193 17.94 1.07 -6.43
CA ASP A 193 19.05 1.99 -6.09
C ASP A 193 18.57 3.24 -5.35
N ASN A 194 17.30 3.63 -5.51
CA ASN A 194 16.72 4.85 -4.96
C ASN A 194 15.46 4.58 -4.13
N TRP A 195 15.38 3.43 -3.46
CA TRP A 195 14.14 2.90 -2.89
C TRP A 195 13.40 3.88 -1.97
N ILE A 196 14.11 4.71 -1.20
CA ILE A 196 13.52 5.72 -0.31
C ILE A 196 12.71 6.76 -1.12
N ALA A 197 13.24 7.20 -2.26
CA ALA A 197 12.57 8.18 -3.12
C ALA A 197 11.34 7.59 -3.82
N PHE A 198 11.38 6.28 -4.12
CA PHE A 198 10.29 5.56 -4.77
C PHE A 198 9.24 5.03 -3.79
N LEU A 199 9.54 4.94 -2.48
CA LEU A 199 8.62 4.44 -1.46
C LEU A 199 7.20 5.04 -1.58
N PRO A 200 7.00 6.38 -1.68
CA PRO A 200 5.65 6.96 -1.77
C PRO A 200 4.91 6.68 -3.08
N LEU A 201 5.59 6.17 -4.11
CA LEU A 201 4.96 5.77 -5.37
C LEU A 201 4.39 4.34 -5.27
N PHE A 202 5.08 3.45 -4.57
CA PHE A 202 4.67 2.04 -4.47
C PHE A 202 3.76 1.75 -3.28
N THR A 203 3.94 2.47 -2.17
CA THR A 203 3.21 2.22 -0.93
C THR A 203 2.21 3.33 -0.64
N ASN A 204 1.14 2.98 0.09
CA ASN A 204 0.17 3.97 0.52
C ASN A 204 0.67 4.72 1.75
N MET A 205 1.48 5.76 1.54
CA MET A 205 2.00 6.62 2.61
C MET A 205 0.96 7.63 3.15
N GLN A 206 -0.31 7.54 2.74
CA GLN A 206 -1.33 8.47 3.18
C GLN A 206 -1.74 8.17 4.62
N GLU A 207 -1.21 8.91 5.57
CA GLU A 207 -2.03 9.28 6.73
C GLU A 207 -3.23 10.07 6.20
N PRO A 208 -4.48 9.67 6.47
CA PRO A 208 -5.63 10.46 6.08
C PRO A 208 -5.47 11.86 6.67
N LEU A 209 -5.52 12.90 5.83
CA LEU A 209 -5.40 14.28 6.28
C LEU A 209 -6.49 14.58 7.29
N SER A 210 -6.13 14.58 8.58
CA SER A 210 -7.11 14.78 9.63
C SER A 210 -7.69 16.18 9.54
N LYS A 211 -8.96 16.35 9.91
CA LYS A 211 -9.59 17.68 9.97
C LYS A 211 -8.78 18.67 10.83
N ALA A 212 -8.10 18.18 11.86
CA ALA A 212 -7.23 18.99 12.71
C ALA A 212 -5.97 19.44 11.96
N ALA A 213 -5.27 18.52 11.29
CA ALA A 213 -4.12 18.83 10.45
C ALA A 213 -4.50 19.78 9.31
N PHE A 214 -5.62 19.52 8.62
CA PHE A 214 -6.15 20.39 7.57
C PHE A 214 -6.46 21.80 8.08
N LYS A 215 -7.13 21.92 9.24
CA LYS A 215 -7.42 23.22 9.86
C LYS A 215 -6.15 23.97 10.28
N ALA A 216 -5.12 23.27 10.72
CA ALA A 216 -3.85 23.88 11.12
C ALA A 216 -3.07 24.50 9.94
N ILE A 217 -3.35 24.06 8.70
CA ILE A 217 -2.79 24.68 7.49
C ILE A 217 -3.35 26.10 7.28
N PHE A 218 -4.58 26.37 7.74
CA PHE A 218 -5.20 27.67 7.58
C PHE A 218 -4.75 28.66 8.65
N ARG A 219 -4.15 29.78 8.23
CA ARG A 219 -4.03 30.97 9.06
C ARG A 219 -5.21 31.90 8.80
N TYR A 220 -6.10 32.01 9.79
CA TYR A 220 -7.21 32.94 9.72
C TYR A 220 -6.71 34.37 9.88
N ASN A 221 -6.73 35.15 8.80
CA ASN A 221 -6.57 36.59 8.88
C ASN A 221 -7.90 37.24 9.30
N TYR A 222 -8.05 37.42 10.61
CA TYR A 222 -9.10 38.28 11.14
C TYR A 222 -8.75 39.72 10.79
N SER A 223 -9.72 40.46 10.24
CA SER A 223 -9.53 41.90 10.08
C SER A 223 -9.51 42.54 11.47
N THR A 224 -8.83 43.68 11.59
CA THR A 224 -8.80 44.44 12.85
C THR A 224 -10.22 44.73 13.34
N ARG A 225 -10.39 44.55 14.66
CA ARG A 225 -11.66 44.75 15.36
C ARG A 225 -12.09 46.21 15.16
N GLY A 226 -13.19 46.42 14.43
CA GLY A 226 -13.72 47.76 14.11
C GLY A 226 -13.91 48.08 12.62
N SER A 227 -13.47 47.22 11.70
CA SER A 227 -13.80 47.40 10.28
C SER A 227 -15.21 46.87 9.98
N ASN A 228 -16.20 47.76 10.00
CA ASN A 228 -17.56 47.47 9.56
C ASN A 228 -17.62 47.19 8.05
N HIS A 229 -17.35 45.96 7.63
CA HIS A 229 -17.81 45.43 6.35
C HIS A 229 -18.29 43.99 6.55
N ARG A 230 -19.49 43.87 7.13
CA ARG A 230 -20.14 42.59 7.44
C ARG A 230 -20.77 41.90 6.22
N GLU A 231 -20.74 42.54 5.04
CA GLU A 231 -21.44 42.03 3.83
C GLU A 231 -20.53 41.53 2.70
N GLN A 232 -19.21 41.59 2.82
CA GLN A 232 -18.29 41.02 1.80
C GLN A 232 -17.24 40.10 2.40
N ARG A 233 -17.65 38.99 3.04
CA ARG A 233 -16.70 37.93 3.44
C ARG A 233 -17.25 36.53 3.16
N ARG A 234 -17.44 36.24 1.87
CA ARG A 234 -17.34 34.89 1.33
C ARG A 234 -16.18 34.87 0.34
N SER A 235 -14.95 34.92 0.84
CA SER A 235 -13.79 34.62 -0.01
C SER A 235 -12.83 33.69 0.74
N TRP A 236 -12.32 32.74 -0.02
CA TRP A 236 -11.59 31.57 0.43
C TRP A 236 -10.30 31.93 1.16
N PRO A 237 -9.81 31.07 2.09
CA PRO A 237 -8.53 31.28 2.73
C PRO A 237 -7.37 31.17 1.72
N HIS A 238 -6.47 32.16 1.70
CA HIS A 238 -5.22 32.08 0.92
C HIS A 238 -4.13 31.32 1.70
N VAL A 239 -3.40 30.45 1.00
CA VAL A 239 -2.20 29.74 1.52
C VAL A 239 -0.95 30.51 1.08
N ARG A 240 -0.03 30.82 2.00
CA ARG A 240 1.34 31.29 1.67
C ARG A 240 2.37 30.20 2.01
N PRO A 241 3.49 30.08 1.28
CA PRO A 241 4.48 29.04 1.56
C PRO A 241 5.45 29.44 2.68
N GLY A 242 5.77 28.47 3.54
CA GLY A 242 7.04 28.34 4.25
C GLY A 242 7.22 29.16 5.53
N ARG A 243 7.07 28.50 6.69
CA ARG A 243 7.94 28.62 7.88
C ARG A 243 7.61 27.49 8.86
N THR A 244 8.62 26.74 9.26
CA THR A 244 8.56 25.61 10.21
C THR A 244 8.05 26.06 11.59
N PRO A 245 7.11 25.34 12.22
CA PRO A 245 6.66 25.65 13.59
C PRO A 245 7.64 25.09 14.64
N PRO A 246 7.77 25.73 15.82
CA PRO A 246 8.55 25.21 16.94
C PRO A 246 7.81 24.05 17.65
N PRO A 247 8.51 23.22 18.46
CA PRO A 247 7.91 22.03 19.08
C PRO A 247 6.94 22.40 20.23
N PRO A 248 5.95 21.54 20.52
CA PRO A 248 4.91 21.84 21.49
C PRO A 248 5.39 21.62 22.93
N ARG A 249 4.92 22.49 23.84
CA ARG A 249 4.94 22.25 25.30
C ARG A 249 3.54 21.94 25.78
N GLY A 250 3.43 20.90 26.61
CA GLY A 250 2.54 20.84 27.78
C GLY A 250 1.04 20.67 27.54
N GLU A 251 0.56 19.52 28.00
CA GLU A 251 -0.82 19.07 28.18
C GLU A 251 -1.82 20.11 28.70
N HIS A 252 -3.09 20.02 28.27
CA HIS A 252 -4.22 19.96 29.20
C HIS A 252 -5.49 19.35 28.55
N PHE A 253 -6.06 18.43 29.31
CA PHE A 253 -7.27 17.65 29.15
C PHE A 253 -8.54 18.49 28.88
N LEU A 254 -9.49 17.97 28.09
CA LEU A 254 -10.93 18.06 28.38
C LEU A 254 -11.73 16.98 27.62
N ARG A 255 -12.57 16.27 28.38
CA ARG A 255 -13.38 15.08 28.03
C ARG A 255 -14.62 15.43 27.16
N ARG A 256 -15.12 14.38 26.47
CA ARG A 256 -16.35 14.27 25.63
C ARG A 256 -17.65 14.44 26.47
N PRO A 257 -18.88 14.56 25.88
CA PRO A 257 -19.60 13.37 25.37
C PRO A 257 -20.72 13.55 24.29
N ASN A 258 -20.91 12.47 23.51
CA ASN A 258 -22.16 11.83 23.01
C ASN A 258 -23.14 12.48 22.00
N GLY A 259 -23.50 11.65 21.00
CA GLY A 259 -24.75 11.75 20.21
C GLY A 259 -24.71 10.90 18.91
N ARG A 260 -25.25 9.67 18.94
CA ARG A 260 -25.36 8.68 17.82
C ARG A 260 -26.54 9.03 16.84
N PRO A 261 -26.97 8.18 15.87
CA PRO A 261 -26.31 7.62 14.65
C PRO A 261 -27.20 7.61 13.35
N CYS A 262 -26.68 7.01 12.24
CA CYS A 262 -27.33 6.42 11.03
C CYS A 262 -27.95 7.34 9.95
N ALA A 263 -28.05 7.08 8.62
CA ALA A 263 -27.54 6.19 7.53
C ALA A 263 -28.37 6.62 6.25
N PRO A 264 -28.40 5.95 5.06
CA PRO A 264 -27.40 5.39 4.11
C PRO A 264 -27.56 5.93 2.65
N GLY A 265 -26.71 5.47 1.72
CA GLY A 265 -27.11 5.21 0.31
C GLY A 265 -26.52 6.09 -0.80
N CYS A 266 -25.60 5.52 -1.58
CA CYS A 266 -25.66 5.44 -3.05
C CYS A 266 -24.40 4.75 -3.57
N ALA A 267 -24.55 3.48 -3.92
CA ALA A 267 -23.56 2.71 -4.66
C ALA A 267 -23.77 2.97 -6.16
N VAL A 268 -22.68 3.23 -6.90
CA VAL A 268 -22.68 3.18 -8.36
C VAL A 268 -21.60 2.20 -8.78
N ARG A 269 -22.02 1.06 -9.33
CA ARG A 269 -21.17 0.11 -10.05
C ARG A 269 -21.17 0.52 -11.53
N PRO A 270 -20.04 0.42 -12.24
CA PRO A 270 -20.06 0.20 -13.68
C PRO A 270 -19.60 -1.21 -14.01
N TRP A 271 -20.40 -1.89 -14.82
CA TRP A 271 -20.05 -3.11 -15.54
C TRP A 271 -19.27 -2.73 -16.80
N MET A 272 -18.16 -3.41 -17.09
CA MET A 272 -17.57 -3.45 -18.43
C MET A 272 -17.77 -4.84 -19.03
N ARG A 273 -18.48 -4.89 -20.16
CA ARG A 273 -18.39 -5.99 -21.12
C ARG A 273 -17.34 -5.62 -22.16
N ALA A 274 -16.38 -6.51 -22.38
CA ALA A 274 -15.50 -6.46 -23.53
C ALA A 274 -16.21 -7.03 -24.77
N PRO A 275 -16.05 -6.42 -25.95
CA PRO A 275 -16.17 -7.11 -27.23
C PRO A 275 -14.77 -7.51 -27.75
N PRO A 276 -14.71 -8.38 -28.77
CA PRO A 276 -13.95 -9.63 -28.80
C PRO A 276 -12.43 -9.51 -29.02
#